data_AF-A0AAN0M069-F1
#
_entry.id   AF-A0AAN0M069-F1
#
_cell.length_a   1.000
_cell.length_b   1.000
_cell.length_c   1.000
_cell.angle_alpha   90.00
_cell.angle_beta   90.00
_cell.angle_gamma   90.00
#
_symmetry.space_group_name_H-M   'P 1'
#
loop_
_entity.id
_entity.type
_entity.pdbx_description
1 polymer ?
#
loop_
_entity_poly.entity_id
_entity_poly.type
_entity_poly.pdbx_seq_one_letter_code
_entity_poly.pdbx_strand_id
1 'polypeptide(L)'
;MIHFSRDLALISRAEFKLREVFDVFNIPVDPNGLALLTLVRLPVVGLGSYKNVDTMLLQLTPRSLTHVSQNSKVLPTTKILHKHFLDSVHDTKYAMVVNDMKMSSKLSVELFANVASHLEDHGWGIITIKMGKNFQYTHVLLALAQLRKSVRIEAGRQLFHNRSEFTVIVRKR
;
A
#
# COMPACT_ATOMS: atom_id res chain seq x y z
N MET A 1 -1.29 5.23 24.44
CA MET A 1 -0.92 3.96 23.79
C MET A 1 -2.19 3.39 23.19
N ILE A 2 -2.31 3.27 21.87
CA ILE A 2 -3.55 2.82 21.22
C ILE A 2 -3.56 1.28 21.25
N HIS A 3 -4.46 0.71 22.04
CA HIS A 3 -4.69 -0.74 22.09
C HIS A 3 -5.93 -1.07 21.27
N PHE A 4 -5.78 -1.86 20.20
CA PHE A 4 -6.90 -2.51 19.53
C PHE A 4 -7.09 -3.90 20.14
N SER A 5 -8.26 -4.18 20.73
CA SER A 5 -8.56 -5.48 21.35
C SER A 5 -8.76 -6.58 20.30
N ARG A 6 -8.42 -7.82 20.68
CA ARG A 6 -8.47 -9.02 19.83
C ARG A 6 -9.88 -9.55 19.53
N ASP A 7 -10.93 -8.88 19.98
CA ASP A 7 -12.33 -9.33 19.78
C ASP A 7 -12.86 -9.14 18.33
N LEU A 8 -12.00 -8.71 17.41
CA LEU A 8 -12.31 -8.47 16.00
C LEU A 8 -11.75 -9.58 15.11
N ALA A 9 -12.14 -10.83 15.34
CA ALA A 9 -11.72 -12.00 14.55
C ALA A 9 -12.06 -11.94 13.04
N LEU A 10 -12.70 -10.86 12.57
CA LEU A 10 -13.08 -10.59 11.17
C LEU A 10 -12.21 -9.52 10.49
N ILE A 11 -11.37 -8.79 11.23
CA ILE A 11 -10.56 -7.68 10.70
C ILE A 11 -9.13 -8.14 10.41
N SER A 12 -8.67 -7.96 9.17
CA SER A 12 -7.34 -8.43 8.76
C SER A 12 -6.23 -7.61 9.43
N ARG A 13 -5.07 -8.22 9.71
CA ARG A 13 -3.89 -7.51 10.27
C ARG A 13 -3.43 -6.32 9.40
N ALA A 14 -3.70 -6.37 8.09
CA ALA A 14 -3.38 -5.27 7.16
C ALA A 14 -4.30 -4.05 7.40
N GLU A 15 -5.54 -4.28 7.80
CA GLU A 15 -6.50 -3.21 8.09
C GLU A 15 -6.09 -2.39 9.31
N PHE A 16 -5.65 -3.05 10.39
CA PHE A 16 -5.13 -2.34 11.57
C PHE A 16 -3.91 -1.47 11.25
N LYS A 17 -3.05 -1.90 10.32
CA LYS A 17 -1.91 -1.08 9.88
C LYS A 17 -2.35 0.16 9.12
N LEU A 18 -3.31 0.02 8.20
CA LEU A 18 -3.79 1.17 7.42
C LEU A 18 -4.55 2.15 8.31
N ARG A 19 -5.36 1.66 9.25
CA ARG A 19 -5.99 2.53 10.24
C ARG A 19 -4.95 3.28 11.08
N GLU A 20 -3.93 2.58 11.56
CA GLU A 20 -2.82 3.21 12.30
C GLU A 20 -2.11 4.28 11.46
N VAL A 21 -1.96 4.09 10.15
CA VAL A 21 -1.41 5.13 9.26
C VAL A 21 -2.24 6.40 9.30
N PHE A 22 -3.56 6.30 9.14
CA PHE A 22 -4.44 7.48 9.18
C PHE A 22 -4.41 8.16 10.55
N ASP A 23 -4.41 7.39 11.63
CA ASP A 23 -4.38 7.90 13.00
C ASP A 23 -3.03 8.56 13.35
N VAL A 24 -1.91 8.00 12.90
CA VAL A 24 -0.56 8.49 13.26
C VAL A 24 -0.13 9.67 12.40
N PHE A 25 -0.48 9.68 11.12
CA PHE A 25 0.02 10.67 10.16
C PHE A 25 -1.01 11.75 9.81
N ASN A 26 -2.23 11.68 10.34
CA ASN A 26 -3.30 12.66 10.08
C ASN A 26 -3.51 12.94 8.59
N ILE A 27 -3.54 11.88 7.78
CA ILE A 27 -3.68 12.00 6.32
C ILE A 27 -5.14 12.39 6.00
N PRO A 28 -5.38 13.57 5.41
CA PRO A 28 -6.71 13.95 4.96
C PRO A 28 -7.15 13.05 3.80
N VAL A 29 -8.41 12.64 3.84
CA VAL A 29 -9.00 11.73 2.85
C VAL A 29 -10.13 12.43 2.16
N ASP A 30 -10.00 12.65 0.85
CA ASP A 30 -11.11 13.07 0.00
C ASP A 30 -12.02 11.87 -0.23
N PRO A 31 -13.26 11.84 0.29
CA PRO A 31 -14.16 10.71 0.14
C PRO A 31 -14.60 10.49 -1.32
N ASN A 32 -14.47 11.49 -2.19
CA ASN A 32 -14.86 11.44 -3.59
C ASN A 32 -13.69 11.12 -4.54
N GLY A 33 -12.46 11.08 -4.03
CA GLY A 33 -11.28 10.77 -4.84
C GLY A 33 -11.24 9.31 -5.30
N LEU A 34 -10.26 8.97 -6.13
CA LEU A 34 -9.92 7.59 -6.46
C LEU A 34 -8.72 7.13 -5.64
N ALA A 35 -8.80 5.89 -5.15
CA ALA A 35 -7.72 5.22 -4.48
C ALA A 35 -7.29 3.97 -5.25
N LEU A 36 -5.99 3.70 -5.22
CA LEU A 36 -5.40 2.51 -5.80
C LEU A 36 -4.67 1.72 -4.74
N LEU A 37 -5.11 0.49 -4.51
CA LEU A 37 -4.51 -0.43 -3.55
C LEU A 37 -3.80 -1.57 -4.27
N THR A 38 -2.53 -1.80 -3.94
CA THR A 38 -1.75 -2.91 -4.51
C THR A 38 -1.85 -4.14 -3.62
N LEU A 39 -2.30 -5.26 -4.19
CA LEU A 39 -2.49 -6.54 -3.52
C LEU A 39 -1.64 -7.63 -4.17
N VAL A 40 -1.02 -8.48 -3.35
CA VAL A 40 -0.40 -9.71 -3.85
C VAL A 40 -1.50 -10.74 -4.08
N ARG A 41 -1.63 -11.28 -5.29
CA ARG A 41 -2.37 -12.54 -5.48
C ARG A 41 -1.36 -13.68 -5.36
N LEU A 42 -1.45 -14.45 -4.28
CA LEU A 42 -0.77 -15.75 -4.24
C LEU A 42 -1.49 -16.67 -5.25
N PRO A 43 -0.77 -17.42 -6.10
CA PRO A 43 -1.40 -18.40 -6.97
C PRO A 43 -2.17 -19.41 -6.12
N VAL A 44 -3.35 -19.83 -6.61
CA VAL A 44 -4.15 -20.87 -5.97
C VAL A 44 -3.29 -22.13 -5.87
N VAL A 45 -3.14 -22.66 -4.64
CA VAL A 45 -2.37 -23.87 -4.38
C VAL A 45 -3.00 -25.02 -5.17
N GLY A 46 -2.26 -25.59 -6.13
CA GLY A 46 -2.78 -26.69 -6.94
C GLY A 46 -1.83 -27.27 -7.98
N LEU A 47 -0.81 -26.54 -8.45
CA LEU A 47 0.18 -27.07 -9.40
C LEU A 47 1.57 -26.57 -9.04
N GLY A 48 2.45 -27.52 -8.70
CA GLY A 48 3.79 -27.27 -8.21
C GLY A 48 4.67 -26.57 -9.25
N SER A 49 4.80 -25.24 -9.13
CA SER A 49 5.89 -24.40 -9.65
C SER A 49 5.60 -22.95 -9.26
N TYR A 50 6.02 -22.52 -8.07
CA TYR A 50 5.94 -21.11 -7.67
C TYR A 50 7.02 -20.30 -8.40
N LYS A 51 6.74 -19.83 -9.61
CA LYS A 51 7.65 -18.91 -10.33
C LYS A 51 7.07 -17.52 -10.60
N ASN A 52 5.74 -17.35 -10.64
CA ASN A 52 5.12 -16.05 -10.93
C ASN A 52 4.09 -15.68 -9.86
N VAL A 53 4.44 -14.71 -9.01
CA VAL A 53 3.47 -14.05 -8.12
C VAL A 53 2.87 -12.89 -8.89
N ASP A 54 1.63 -13.06 -9.35
CA ASP A 54 0.90 -12.02 -10.07
C ASP A 54 0.45 -10.92 -9.09
N THR A 55 0.87 -9.68 -9.35
CA THR A 55 0.47 -8.52 -8.54
C THR A 55 -0.81 -7.92 -9.09
N MET A 56 -1.83 -7.79 -8.24
CA MET A 56 -3.12 -7.22 -8.61
C MET A 56 -3.25 -5.81 -8.02
N LEU A 57 -3.79 -4.90 -8.81
CA LEU A 57 -4.15 -3.56 -8.40
C LEU A 57 -5.66 -3.46 -8.29
N LEU A 58 -6.09 -2.76 -7.26
CA LEU A 58 -7.48 -2.60 -6.89
C LEU A 58 -7.83 -1.13 -6.92
N GLN A 59 -8.67 -0.72 -7.87
CA GLN A 59 -9.25 0.62 -7.85
C GLN A 59 -10.43 0.62 -6.88
N LEU A 60 -10.42 1.58 -5.95
CA LEU A 60 -11.40 1.75 -4.89
C LEU A 60 -11.64 3.25 -4.65
N THR A 61 -12.57 3.59 -3.75
CA THR A 61 -12.63 4.95 -3.19
C THR A 61 -11.77 5.03 -1.92
N PRO A 62 -11.19 6.20 -1.59
CA PRO A 62 -10.47 6.40 -0.34
C PRO A 62 -11.32 6.11 0.91
N ARG A 63 -12.65 6.33 0.84
CA ARG A 63 -13.58 5.95 1.91
C ARG A 63 -13.50 4.47 2.28
N SER A 64 -13.29 3.59 1.29
CA SER A 64 -13.10 2.15 1.50
C SER A 64 -11.81 1.81 2.24
N LEU A 65 -10.81 2.69 2.21
CA LEU A 65 -9.52 2.49 2.90
C LEU A 65 -9.57 3.00 4.35
N THR A 66 -10.40 4.01 4.64
CA THR A 66 -10.56 4.60 5.98
C THR A 66 -11.63 3.93 6.83
N HIS A 67 -12.71 3.43 6.20
CA HIS A 67 -13.86 2.83 6.88
C HIS A 67 -14.14 1.45 6.32
N VAL A 68 -13.43 0.44 6.83
CA VAL A 68 -13.80 -0.96 6.59
C VAL A 68 -14.80 -1.36 7.68
N SER A 69 -16.02 -0.85 7.57
CA SER A 69 -17.13 -1.27 8.43
C SER A 69 -17.56 -2.68 8.04
N GLN A 70 -17.95 -3.50 9.03
CA GLN A 70 -18.53 -4.84 8.83
C GLN A 70 -19.76 -4.86 7.90
N ASN A 71 -20.34 -3.69 7.58
CA ASN A 71 -21.48 -3.49 6.67
C ASN A 71 -21.16 -2.65 5.42
N SER A 72 -19.91 -2.57 5.00
CA SER A 72 -19.52 -1.80 3.82
C SER A 72 -20.08 -2.46 2.56
N LYS A 73 -21.09 -1.85 1.91
CA LYS A 73 -21.44 -2.15 0.51
C LYS A 73 -20.14 -2.13 -0.28
N VAL A 74 -19.73 -3.29 -0.79
CA VAL A 74 -18.51 -3.45 -1.59
C VAL A 74 -18.64 -2.50 -2.77
N LEU A 75 -17.84 -1.43 -2.77
CA LEU A 75 -17.82 -0.47 -3.86
C LEU A 75 -17.32 -1.16 -5.15
N PRO A 76 -17.70 -0.65 -6.33
CA PRO A 76 -17.24 -1.21 -7.59
C PRO A 76 -15.72 -1.30 -7.57
N THR A 77 -15.24 -2.52 -7.72
CA THR A 77 -13.84 -2.86 -7.51
C THR A 77 -13.28 -3.38 -8.82
N THR A 78 -12.47 -2.57 -9.50
CA THR A 78 -11.83 -3.01 -10.74
C THR A 78 -10.50 -3.70 -10.41
N LYS A 79 -10.36 -4.94 -10.89
CA LYS A 79 -9.18 -5.77 -10.68
C LYS A 79 -8.29 -5.69 -11.92
N ILE A 80 -7.09 -5.16 -11.77
CA ILE A 80 -6.13 -5.00 -12.88
C ILE A 80 -4.84 -5.71 -12.50
N LEU A 81 -4.26 -6.49 -13.42
CA LEU A 81 -2.93 -7.06 -13.17
C LEU A 81 -1.86 -5.99 -13.38
N HIS A 82 -0.88 -5.88 -12.49
CA HIS A 82 0.15 -4.84 -12.54
C HIS A 82 0.85 -4.75 -13.91
N LYS A 83 1.12 -5.89 -14.56
CA LYS A 83 1.76 -5.93 -15.89
C LYS A 83 0.94 -5.25 -17.00
N HIS A 84 -0.37 -5.09 -16.78
CA HIS A 84 -1.31 -4.43 -17.70
C HIS A 84 -1.77 -3.08 -17.16
N PHE A 85 -1.27 -2.64 -16.00
CA PHE A 85 -1.74 -1.42 -15.36
C PHE A 85 -1.41 -0.18 -16.19
N LEU A 86 -0.16 -0.06 -16.63
CA LEU A 86 0.25 1.08 -17.46
C LEU A 86 -0.59 1.12 -18.74
N ASP A 87 -0.83 -0.02 -19.38
CA ASP A 87 -1.65 -0.10 -20.61
C ASP A 87 -3.13 0.27 -20.40
N SER A 88 -3.68 0.01 -19.21
CA SER A 88 -5.12 0.17 -18.94
C SER A 88 -5.50 1.50 -18.30
N VAL A 89 -4.54 2.29 -17.80
CA VAL A 89 -4.81 3.41 -16.90
C VAL A 89 -4.04 4.70 -17.26
N HIS A 90 -3.80 4.95 -18.56
CA HIS A 90 -2.92 6.04 -19.02
C HIS A 90 -3.22 7.41 -18.38
N ASP A 91 -4.50 7.81 -18.25
CA ASP A 91 -4.87 9.15 -17.78
C ASP A 91 -5.51 9.21 -16.39
N THR A 92 -5.78 8.08 -15.74
CA THR A 92 -6.42 8.14 -14.41
C THR A 92 -5.42 8.62 -13.37
N LYS A 93 -5.88 9.60 -12.58
CA LYS A 93 -5.17 10.09 -11.40
C LYS A 93 -5.85 9.60 -10.13
N TYR A 94 -5.04 9.41 -9.09
CA TYR A 94 -5.48 8.90 -7.81
C TYR A 94 -5.15 9.89 -6.69
N ALA A 95 -6.17 10.23 -5.91
CA ALA A 95 -6.02 10.93 -4.64
C ALA A 95 -5.21 10.09 -3.63
N MET A 96 -5.19 8.76 -3.77
CA MET A 96 -4.42 7.88 -2.90
C MET A 96 -3.84 6.64 -3.61
N VAL A 97 -2.59 6.30 -3.30
CA VAL A 97 -1.96 5.04 -3.71
C VAL A 97 -1.43 4.33 -2.47
N VAL A 98 -1.79 3.06 -2.28
CA VAL A 98 -1.41 2.26 -1.12
C VAL A 98 -0.75 0.95 -1.55
N ASN A 99 0.41 0.65 -0.97
CA ASN A 99 1.10 -0.63 -1.13
C ASN A 99 1.45 -1.25 0.23
N ASP A 100 0.76 -2.34 0.60
CA ASP A 100 1.10 -3.21 1.75
C ASP A 100 1.33 -4.66 1.31
N MET A 101 2.18 -4.85 0.31
CA MET A 101 2.44 -6.18 -0.24
C MET A 101 3.55 -6.93 0.49
N LYS A 102 3.42 -8.27 0.56
CA LYS A 102 4.48 -9.17 1.02
C LYS A 102 5.47 -9.47 -0.10
N MET A 103 6.41 -8.54 -0.32
CA MET A 103 7.48 -8.68 -1.31
C MET A 103 8.80 -8.09 -0.82
N SER A 104 9.87 -8.21 -1.62
CA SER A 104 11.16 -7.58 -1.31
C SER A 104 11.06 -6.04 -1.34
N SER A 105 11.91 -5.37 -0.56
CA SER A 105 11.95 -3.90 -0.51
C SER A 105 12.18 -3.28 -1.89
N LYS A 106 13.10 -3.86 -2.67
CA LYS A 106 13.41 -3.41 -4.04
C LYS A 106 12.17 -3.45 -4.94
N LEU A 107 11.51 -4.61 -5.02
CA LEU A 107 10.32 -4.78 -5.86
C LEU A 107 9.18 -3.88 -5.40
N SER A 108 9.02 -3.70 -4.07
CA SER A 108 7.97 -2.84 -3.51
C SER A 108 8.14 -1.39 -3.92
N VAL A 109 9.38 -0.89 -3.86
CA VAL A 109 9.71 0.49 -4.25
C VAL A 109 9.58 0.69 -5.76
N GLU A 110 10.05 -0.26 -6.58
CA GLU A 110 9.93 -0.19 -8.04
C GLU A 110 8.47 -0.18 -8.50
N LEU A 111 7.66 -1.11 -7.99
CA LEU A 111 6.24 -1.19 -8.30
C LEU A 111 5.51 0.07 -7.85
N PHE A 112 5.78 0.52 -6.63
CA PHE A 112 5.16 1.73 -6.10
C PHE A 112 5.54 2.97 -6.90
N ALA A 113 6.79 3.09 -7.36
CA ALA A 113 7.23 4.21 -8.18
C ALA A 113 6.45 4.30 -9.51
N ASN A 114 6.18 3.16 -10.16
CA ASN A 114 5.39 3.12 -11.39
C ASN A 114 3.96 3.61 -11.18
N VAL A 115 3.38 3.29 -10.02
CA VAL A 115 2.00 3.68 -9.70
C VAL A 115 1.93 5.11 -9.15
N ALA A 116 2.96 5.56 -8.45
CA ALA A 116 3.00 6.89 -7.84
C ALA A 116 3.04 8.04 -8.87
N SER A 117 3.45 7.79 -10.12
CA SER A 117 3.33 8.77 -11.22
C SER A 117 1.87 9.13 -11.56
N HIS A 118 0.92 8.25 -11.17
CA HIS A 118 -0.51 8.46 -11.31
C HIS A 118 -1.14 9.12 -10.06
N LEU A 119 -0.34 9.51 -9.05
CA LEU A 119 -0.88 10.36 -7.99
C LEU A 119 -1.33 11.71 -8.57
N GLU A 120 -2.42 12.23 -8.00
CA GLU A 120 -2.78 13.63 -8.14
C GLU A 120 -1.70 14.51 -7.48
N ASP A 121 -1.62 15.79 -7.82
CA ASP A 121 -0.60 16.70 -7.30
C ASP A 121 -0.71 16.88 -5.77
N HIS A 122 -1.91 16.67 -5.22
CA HIS A 122 -2.20 16.64 -3.79
C HIS A 122 -2.61 15.24 -3.31
N GLY A 123 -2.28 14.20 -4.07
CA GLY A 123 -2.52 12.81 -3.69
C GLY A 123 -1.55 12.32 -2.62
N TRP A 124 -1.95 11.27 -1.90
CA TRP A 124 -1.15 10.63 -0.86
C TRP A 124 -0.70 9.23 -1.25
N GLY A 125 0.59 8.97 -1.07
CA GLY A 125 1.16 7.64 -1.22
C GLY A 125 1.45 7.00 0.13
N ILE A 126 1.08 5.74 0.31
CA ILE A 126 1.38 4.93 1.50
C ILE A 126 2.08 3.66 1.03
N ILE A 127 3.30 3.41 1.49
CA ILE A 127 4.05 2.19 1.16
C ILE A 127 4.59 1.53 2.43
N THR A 128 4.31 0.24 2.60
CA THR A 128 4.91 -0.61 3.63
C THR A 128 6.05 -1.42 3.02
N ILE A 129 7.27 -1.20 3.50
CA ILE A 129 8.48 -1.82 2.99
C ILE A 129 8.90 -2.94 3.95
N LYS A 130 8.89 -4.19 3.46
CA LYS A 130 9.33 -5.35 4.24
C LYS A 130 10.85 -5.35 4.37
N MET A 131 11.33 -5.50 5.59
CA MET A 131 12.73 -5.69 5.94
C MET A 131 13.04 -7.18 6.10
N GLY A 132 14.29 -7.55 5.81
CA GLY A 132 14.80 -8.89 6.12
C GLY A 132 14.77 -9.17 7.63
N LYS A 133 14.96 -10.45 8.00
CA LYS A 133 14.87 -10.94 9.40
C LYS A 133 15.73 -10.15 10.41
N ASN A 134 16.81 -9.52 9.96
CA ASN A 134 17.78 -8.85 10.84
C ASN A 134 17.66 -7.31 10.85
N PHE A 135 16.57 -6.74 10.31
CA PHE A 135 16.28 -5.29 10.27
C PHE A 135 17.54 -4.42 10.23
N GLN A 136 18.25 -4.43 9.09
CA GLN A 136 19.47 -3.65 8.97
C GLN A 136 19.11 -2.21 8.57
N TYR A 137 19.56 -1.24 9.36
CA TYR A 137 19.32 0.18 9.10
C TYR A 137 19.84 0.61 7.72
N THR A 138 20.94 0.03 7.24
CA THR A 138 21.46 0.24 5.88
C THR A 138 20.44 -0.12 4.79
N HIS A 139 19.67 -1.20 4.95
CA HIS A 139 18.61 -1.55 4.00
C HIS A 139 17.45 -0.55 4.02
N VAL A 140 17.14 0.01 5.19
CA VAL A 140 16.15 1.10 5.32
C VAL A 140 16.62 2.32 4.52
N LEU A 141 17.87 2.74 4.72
CA LEU A 141 18.46 3.88 4.01
C LEU A 141 18.46 3.67 2.48
N LEU A 142 18.84 2.48 2.02
CA LEU A 142 18.83 2.14 0.58
C LEU A 142 17.42 2.17 0.00
N ALA A 143 16.43 1.61 0.71
CA ALA A 143 15.04 1.63 0.27
C ALA A 143 14.50 3.06 0.19
N LEU A 144 14.78 3.90 1.21
CA LEU A 144 14.38 5.31 1.21
C LEU A 144 15.09 6.10 0.12
N ALA A 145 16.38 5.86 -0.13
CA ALA A 145 17.13 6.52 -1.19
C ALA A 145 16.57 6.19 -2.58
N GLN A 146 16.19 4.93 -2.82
CA GLN A 146 15.54 4.52 -4.06
C GLN A 146 14.16 5.15 -4.21
N LEU A 147 13.36 5.18 -3.13
CA LEU A 147 12.02 5.76 -3.12
C LEU A 147 12.04 7.27 -3.42
N ARG A 148 13.01 8.01 -2.88
CA ARG A 148 13.18 9.46 -3.14
C ARG A 148 13.43 9.82 -4.61
N LYS A 149 13.76 8.85 -5.46
CA LYS A 149 13.95 9.10 -6.89
C LYS A 149 12.63 9.45 -7.57
N SER A 150 11.52 8.84 -7.15
CA SER A 150 10.21 8.97 -7.80
C SER A 150 9.19 9.78 -7.00
N VAL A 151 9.36 9.92 -5.68
CA VAL A 151 8.38 10.59 -4.80
C VAL A 151 9.05 11.46 -3.75
N ARG A 152 8.30 12.45 -3.23
CA ARG A 152 8.70 13.22 -2.05
C ARG A 152 8.29 12.46 -0.79
N ILE A 153 9.23 12.17 0.10
CA ILE A 153 8.93 11.48 1.37
C ILE A 153 8.51 12.51 2.41
N GLU A 154 7.32 12.34 2.98
CA GLU A 154 6.80 13.18 4.07
C GLU A 154 7.22 12.62 5.44
N ALA A 155 7.07 11.30 5.61
CA ALA A 155 7.37 10.65 6.87
C ALA A 155 7.67 9.16 6.66
N GLY A 156 8.41 8.57 7.59
CA GLY A 156 8.63 7.13 7.65
C GLY A 156 8.67 6.66 9.09
N ARG A 157 7.95 5.58 9.41
CA ARG A 157 7.88 5.03 10.77
C ARG A 157 7.67 3.53 10.74
N GLN A 158 8.30 2.84 11.70
CA GLN A 158 7.89 1.50 12.07
C GLN A 158 6.67 1.61 13.00
N LEU A 159 5.49 1.32 12.47
CA LEU A 159 4.23 1.34 13.18
C LEU A 159 4.11 0.17 14.16
N PHE A 160 3.21 0.23 15.13
CA PHE A 160 3.02 -0.81 16.15
C PHE A 160 2.71 -2.17 15.52
N HIS A 161 1.91 -2.20 14.46
CA HIS A 161 1.58 -3.45 13.76
C HIS A 161 2.66 -3.92 12.79
N ASN A 162 3.71 -3.13 12.56
CA ASN A 162 4.88 -3.52 11.78
C ASN A 162 5.79 -4.43 12.59
N ARG A 163 6.12 -5.61 12.04
CA ARG A 163 7.17 -6.48 12.61
C ARG A 163 8.51 -6.11 12.00
N SER A 164 8.95 -6.87 10.99
CA SER A 164 10.15 -6.58 10.20
C SER A 164 9.78 -5.75 8.98
N GLU A 165 9.21 -4.57 9.17
CA GLU A 165 8.77 -3.68 8.10
C GLU A 165 8.65 -2.26 8.62
N PHE A 166 8.58 -1.28 7.73
CA PHE A 166 8.25 0.10 8.09
C PHE A 166 7.33 0.71 7.04
N THR A 167 6.52 1.68 7.43
CA THR A 167 5.60 2.38 6.54
C THR A 167 6.11 3.78 6.25
N VAL A 168 6.00 4.20 4.99
CA VAL A 168 6.43 5.51 4.50
C VAL A 168 5.24 6.20 3.87
N ILE A 169 5.08 7.48 4.20
CA ILE A 169 4.11 8.39 3.63
C ILE A 169 4.82 9.30 2.64
N VAL A 170 4.25 9.42 1.46
CA VAL A 170 4.88 10.14 0.35
C VAL A 170 3.86 11.00 -0.39
N ARG A 171 4.39 11.95 -1.16
CA ARG A 171 3.68 12.79 -2.13
C ARG A 171 4.28 12.61 -3.50
N LYS A 172 3.50 12.98 -4.51
CA LYS A 172 4.03 13.21 -5.85
C LYS A 172 5.15 14.26 -5.78
N ARG A 173 6.19 14.04 -6.58
CA ARG A 173 7.32 14.96 -6.69
C ARG A 173 6.99 16.10 -7.65
#